data_AF-A0A914SF24-F1
#
_entry.id   AF-A0A914SF24-F1
#
_cell.length_a   1.000
_cell.length_b   1.000
_cell.length_c   1.000
_cell.angle_alpha   90.00
_cell.angle_beta   90.00
_cell.angle_gamma   90.00
#
_symmetry.space_group_name_H-M   'P 1'
#
loop_
_entity.id
_entity.type
_entity.pdbx_description
1 polymer ?
#
loop_
_entity_poly.entity_id
_entity_poly.type
_entity_poly.pdbx_seq_one_letter_code
_entity_poly.pdbx_strand_id
1 'polypeptide(L)'
;MSWEPVELDMATHYQVRYSRYGQNLLWNEESERKTEDLLCPKDPCNRLCYLVFNLEHNPDEYAFQVRAKVDGVWNRWKTAGRLTVNEPPEIREACCIVPPPYHVENIGAPGTWWDIDIAPAKTDTNITRYYVVVDTRDPPGDTNWTELTDKVTANKRKTPYYVAGSYSIKTLTKPMKVRLGDGTVIGGYLNYPLVKGNKYNYEIYTKWLLNGEQPVVARIRGWWLLF
;
A
#
# COMPACT_ATOMS: atom_id res chain seq x y z
N MET A 1 8.00 6.97 -1.29
CA MET A 1 7.98 8.39 -1.70
C MET A 1 6.54 8.88 -1.75
N SER A 2 6.30 10.17 -1.60
CA SER A 2 4.96 10.75 -1.74
C SER A 2 5.00 12.17 -2.31
N TRP A 3 3.98 12.55 -3.05
CA TRP A 3 3.89 13.85 -3.73
C TRP A 3 2.46 14.37 -3.75
N GLU A 4 2.32 15.67 -3.94
CA GLU A 4 1.02 16.31 -4.13
C GLU A 4 0.48 15.97 -5.54
N PRO A 5 -0.80 15.61 -5.67
CA PRO A 5 -1.40 15.40 -6.97
C PRO A 5 -1.36 16.68 -7.83
N VAL A 6 -1.40 16.52 -9.15
CA VAL A 6 -1.64 17.65 -10.07
C VAL A 6 -2.97 18.31 -9.70
N GLU A 7 -3.00 19.64 -9.75
CA GLU A 7 -4.17 20.45 -9.41
C GLU A 7 -5.46 19.93 -10.07
N LEU A 8 -6.57 20.11 -9.35
CA LEU A 8 -7.92 19.76 -9.80
C LEU A 8 -8.10 18.28 -10.19
N ASP A 9 -7.25 17.39 -9.67
CA ASP A 9 -7.27 15.94 -9.93
C ASP A 9 -7.28 15.59 -11.43
N MET A 10 -6.69 16.45 -12.27
CA MET A 10 -6.71 16.31 -13.73
C MET A 10 -5.84 15.16 -14.26
N ALA A 11 -4.94 14.65 -13.43
CA ALA A 11 -4.07 13.55 -13.81
C ALA A 11 -4.80 12.20 -13.73
N THR A 12 -4.76 11.44 -14.82
CA THR A 12 -5.33 10.09 -14.89
C THR A 12 -4.34 9.02 -14.42
N HIS A 13 -3.06 9.24 -14.71
CA HIS A 13 -1.98 8.31 -14.41
C HIS A 13 -0.72 9.05 -13.97
N TYR A 14 0.15 8.35 -13.28
CA TYR A 14 1.51 8.78 -12.97
C TYR A 14 2.50 7.69 -13.37
N GLN A 15 3.75 8.10 -13.56
CA GLN A 15 4.87 7.20 -13.74
C GLN A 15 6.03 7.67 -12.89
N VAL A 16 6.74 6.71 -12.29
CA VAL A 16 7.93 6.96 -11.47
C VAL A 16 9.15 6.46 -12.22
N ARG A 17 10.26 7.16 -12.04
CA ARG A 17 11.58 6.67 -12.46
C ARG A 17 12.64 6.98 -11.42
N TYR A 18 13.71 6.22 -11.42
CA TYR A 18 14.82 6.43 -10.49
C TYR A 18 16.17 6.14 -11.11
N SER A 19 17.20 6.85 -10.64
CA SER A 19 18.60 6.67 -11.06
C SER A 19 19.50 6.86 -9.85
N ARG A 20 20.55 6.03 -9.76
CA ARG A 20 21.60 6.22 -8.76
C ARG A 20 22.44 7.45 -9.12
N TYR A 21 22.91 8.21 -8.14
CA TYR A 21 23.87 9.28 -8.37
C TYR A 21 25.21 8.71 -8.89
N GLY A 22 25.87 9.44 -9.78
CA GLY A 22 27.21 9.11 -10.28
C GLY A 22 27.28 8.03 -11.38
N GLN A 23 26.18 7.33 -11.70
CA GLN A 23 26.07 6.56 -12.94
C GLN A 23 25.59 7.47 -14.07
N ASN A 24 26.00 7.20 -15.32
CA ASN A 24 25.62 7.95 -16.53
C ASN A 24 24.10 7.90 -16.78
N LEU A 25 23.30 8.64 -16.00
CA LEU A 25 21.89 8.99 -16.17
C LEU A 25 20.96 7.84 -16.66
N LEU A 26 21.28 6.59 -16.36
CA LEU A 26 20.43 5.47 -16.74
C LEU A 26 19.24 5.43 -15.78
N TRP A 27 18.11 5.94 -16.25
CA TRP A 27 16.86 5.92 -15.50
C TRP A 27 16.19 4.56 -15.63
N ASN A 28 15.87 3.96 -14.50
CA ASN A 28 14.94 2.84 -14.41
C ASN A 28 13.52 3.42 -14.37
N GLU A 29 12.68 3.04 -15.32
CA GLU A 29 11.30 3.51 -15.37
C GLU A 29 10.34 2.42 -14.87
N GLU A 30 9.51 2.79 -13.90
CA GLU A 30 8.42 1.96 -13.43
C GLU A 30 7.25 1.99 -14.42
N SER A 31 6.38 0.98 -14.35
CA SER A 31 5.15 0.97 -15.14
C SER A 31 4.22 2.14 -14.76
N GLU A 32 3.42 2.63 -15.73
CA GLU A 32 2.40 3.64 -15.43
C GLU A 32 1.36 3.10 -14.44
N ARG A 33 0.89 3.96 -13.53
CA ARG A 33 -0.12 3.65 -12.51
C ARG A 33 -1.26 4.64 -12.59
N LYS A 34 -2.49 4.17 -12.39
CA LYS A 34 -3.64 5.07 -12.28
C LYS A 34 -3.55 5.88 -11.00
N THR A 35 -4.09 7.09 -11.02
CA THR A 35 -4.16 7.95 -9.84
C THR A 35 -4.87 7.27 -8.67
N GLU A 36 -5.93 6.51 -8.93
CA GLU A 36 -6.71 5.79 -7.92
C GLU A 36 -5.95 4.67 -7.19
N ASP A 37 -4.87 4.16 -7.77
CA ASP A 37 -4.04 3.08 -7.20
C ASP A 37 -2.95 3.61 -6.27
N LEU A 38 -2.65 4.91 -6.32
CA LEU A 38 -1.51 5.55 -5.64
C LEU A 38 -1.88 6.04 -4.23
N LEU A 39 -2.65 5.24 -3.50
CA LEU A 39 -3.09 5.57 -2.15
C LEU A 39 -1.92 5.48 -1.16
N CYS A 40 -1.87 6.43 -0.23
CA CYS A 40 -1.01 6.33 0.96
C CYS A 40 -1.61 5.39 2.01
N PRO A 41 -0.83 4.75 2.89
CA PRO A 41 -1.32 3.69 3.77
C PRO A 41 -2.53 4.06 4.64
N LYS A 42 -2.56 5.28 5.20
CA LYS A 42 -3.59 5.72 6.13
C LYS A 42 -4.38 6.89 5.57
N ASP A 43 -5.62 7.01 6.03
CA ASP A 43 -6.50 8.15 5.76
C ASP A 43 -6.68 9.00 7.04
N PRO A 44 -6.90 10.32 6.89
CA PRO A 44 -6.88 11.06 5.63
C PRO A 44 -5.45 11.36 5.16
N CYS A 45 -5.21 11.20 3.86
CA CYS A 45 -3.99 11.68 3.23
C CYS A 45 -4.31 12.27 1.86
N ASN A 46 -3.91 13.52 1.61
CA ASN A 46 -4.14 14.24 0.36
C ASN A 46 -2.98 14.10 -0.64
N ARG A 47 -2.04 13.19 -0.38
CA ARG A 47 -0.88 12.91 -1.24
C ARG A 47 -1.05 11.59 -1.95
N LEU A 48 -0.30 11.45 -3.03
CA LEU A 48 -0.11 10.18 -3.72
C LEU A 48 1.16 9.51 -3.20
N CYS A 49 1.11 8.19 -3.02
CA CYS A 49 2.23 7.42 -2.51
C CYS A 49 2.66 6.31 -3.47
N TYR A 50 3.97 6.10 -3.54
CA TYR A 50 4.58 5.00 -4.30
C TYR A 50 5.78 4.43 -3.54
N LEU A 51 6.00 3.12 -3.67
CA LEU A 51 7.12 2.42 -3.07
C LEU A 51 7.96 1.76 -4.15
N VAL A 52 9.19 2.26 -4.30
CA VAL A 52 10.29 1.50 -4.92
C VAL A 52 11.05 0.83 -3.79
N PHE A 53 11.25 -0.48 -3.88
CA PHE A 53 11.96 -1.28 -2.86
C PHE A 53 12.90 -2.27 -3.55
N ASN A 54 13.69 -3.01 -2.76
CA ASN A 54 14.74 -3.90 -3.27
C ASN A 54 15.79 -3.19 -4.14
N LEU A 55 16.06 -1.92 -3.83
CA LEU A 55 17.18 -1.18 -4.42
C LEU A 55 18.51 -1.84 -4.04
N GLU A 56 19.44 -1.88 -4.99
CA GLU A 56 20.78 -2.48 -4.80
C GLU A 56 21.64 -1.72 -3.77
N HIS A 57 21.35 -0.42 -3.61
CA HIS A 57 22.09 0.48 -2.72
C HIS A 57 21.14 1.26 -1.83
N ASN A 58 21.69 2.06 -0.92
CA ASN A 58 20.87 2.84 0.01
C ASN A 58 19.94 3.79 -0.77
N PRO A 59 18.66 3.92 -0.39
CA PRO A 59 17.71 4.81 -1.07
C PRO A 59 18.13 6.29 -1.10
N ASP A 60 19.07 6.71 -0.24
CA ASP A 60 19.69 8.04 -0.24
C ASP A 60 20.61 8.29 -1.44
N GLU A 61 21.08 7.23 -2.07
CA GLU A 61 21.97 7.30 -3.24
C GLU A 61 21.19 7.42 -4.56
N TYR A 62 19.86 7.56 -4.51
CA TYR A 62 18.99 7.61 -5.67
C TYR A 62 18.26 8.95 -5.78
N ALA A 63 18.13 9.43 -7.01
CA ALA A 63 17.15 10.44 -7.38
C ALA A 63 15.88 9.75 -7.87
N PHE A 64 14.72 10.20 -7.38
CA PHE A 64 13.40 9.75 -7.81
C PHE A 64 12.69 10.88 -8.54
N GLN A 65 12.05 10.56 -9.66
CA GLN A 65 11.25 11.49 -10.42
C GLN A 65 9.87 10.91 -10.72
N VAL A 66 8.90 11.80 -10.82
CA VAL A 66 7.52 11.49 -11.16
C VAL A 66 7.07 12.38 -12.31
N ARG A 67 6.23 11.84 -13.18
CA ARG A 67 5.44 12.59 -14.16
C ARG A 67 3.98 12.16 -14.09
N ALA A 68 3.10 13.00 -14.60
CA ALA A 68 1.67 12.79 -14.65
C ALA A 68 1.15 12.83 -16.09
N LYS A 69 0.05 12.10 -16.33
CA LYS A 69 -0.65 12.03 -17.61
C LYS A 69 -1.95 12.83 -17.52
N VAL A 70 -2.01 13.97 -18.20
CA VAL A 70 -3.16 14.89 -18.25
C VAL A 70 -3.67 14.92 -19.68
N ASP A 71 -4.97 14.69 -19.87
CA ASP A 71 -5.59 14.61 -21.20
C ASP A 71 -4.87 13.66 -22.18
N GLY A 72 -4.38 12.54 -21.65
CA GLY A 72 -3.64 11.53 -22.41
C GLY A 72 -2.16 11.87 -22.68
N VAL A 73 -1.70 13.06 -22.31
CA VAL A 73 -0.33 13.53 -22.58
C VAL A 73 0.52 13.54 -21.30
N TRP A 74 1.75 13.04 -21.41
CA TRP A 74 2.72 13.07 -20.33
C TRP A 74 3.32 14.46 -20.14
N ASN A 75 3.32 14.95 -18.90
CA ASN A 75 4.03 16.16 -18.53
C ASN A 75 5.53 15.89 -18.28
N ARG A 76 6.26 16.94 -17.86
CA ARG A 76 7.69 16.87 -17.57
C ARG A 76 7.95 16.10 -16.28
N TRP A 77 9.05 15.35 -16.26
CA TRP A 77 9.59 14.75 -15.05
C TRP A 77 9.92 15.82 -14.00
N LYS A 78 9.44 15.62 -12.78
CA LYS A 78 9.80 16.40 -11.59
C LYS A 78 10.38 15.49 -10.53
N THR A 79 11.32 15.99 -9.75
CA THR A 79 11.85 15.26 -8.59
C THR A 79 10.73 15.01 -7.59
N ALA A 80 10.48 13.73 -7.27
CA ALA A 80 9.57 13.35 -6.21
C ALA A 80 10.30 13.57 -4.88
N GLY A 81 9.86 14.56 -4.10
CA GLY A 81 10.50 14.91 -2.84
C GLY A 81 10.47 13.77 -1.83
N ARG A 82 11.51 13.68 -0.99
CA ARG A 82 11.35 13.12 0.35
C ARG A 82 10.52 14.12 1.15
N LEU A 83 9.57 13.63 1.95
CA LEU A 83 8.78 14.46 2.87
C LEU A 83 9.71 15.39 3.63
N THR A 84 9.46 16.69 3.54
CA THR A 84 10.32 17.66 4.22
C THR A 84 10.17 17.49 5.73
N VAL A 85 11.25 17.72 6.49
CA VAL A 85 11.27 17.59 7.95
C VAL A 85 10.23 18.49 8.65
N ASN A 86 9.71 19.49 7.92
CA ASN A 86 8.77 20.50 8.40
C ASN A 86 7.29 20.14 8.19
N GLU A 87 6.95 18.94 7.71
CA GLU A 87 5.55 18.55 7.59
C GLU A 87 4.92 18.26 8.97
N PRO A 88 3.65 18.67 9.18
CA PRO A 88 2.92 18.37 10.41
C PRO A 88 2.97 16.87 10.75
N PRO A 89 3.07 16.50 12.05
CA PRO A 89 3.08 15.10 12.47
C PRO A 89 1.93 14.28 11.89
N GLU A 90 0.72 14.85 11.73
CA GLU A 90 -0.42 14.11 11.19
C GLU A 90 -0.21 13.70 9.72
N ILE A 91 0.36 14.60 8.90
CA ILE A 91 0.68 14.29 7.50
C ILE A 91 1.80 13.25 7.43
N ARG A 92 2.81 13.37 8.30
CA ARG A 92 3.88 12.38 8.36
C ARG A 92 3.35 11.00 8.76
N GLU A 93 2.43 10.92 9.72
CA GLU A 93 1.88 9.64 10.14
C GLU A 93 0.90 9.03 9.12
N ALA A 94 0.16 9.86 8.39
CA ALA A 94 -0.84 9.39 7.43
C ALA A 94 -0.28 9.12 6.03
N CYS A 95 0.63 9.96 5.56
CA CYS A 95 1.16 9.98 4.18
C CYS A 95 2.55 9.36 4.00
N CYS A 96 3.08 8.66 5.02
CA CYS A 96 4.34 7.91 4.90
C CYS A 96 4.09 6.44 4.59
N ILE A 97 4.65 5.95 3.48
CA ILE A 97 4.92 4.51 3.33
C ILE A 97 6.13 4.14 4.20
N VAL A 98 6.03 3.02 4.90
CA VAL A 98 7.16 2.39 5.60
C VAL A 98 7.86 1.42 4.64
N PRO A 99 9.04 1.77 4.09
CA PRO A 99 9.76 0.86 3.22
C PRO A 99 10.34 -0.32 4.01
N PRO A 100 10.52 -1.50 3.37
CA PRO A 100 11.21 -2.61 4.00
C PRO A 100 12.66 -2.22 4.34
N PRO A 101 13.15 -2.51 5.57
CA PRO A 101 14.53 -2.22 5.96
C PRO A 101 15.53 -3.29 5.48
N TYR A 102 15.07 -4.26 4.69
CA TYR A 102 15.82 -5.40 4.18
C TYR A 102 15.37 -5.71 2.75
N HIS A 103 16.18 -6.49 2.03
CA HIS A 103 15.79 -7.03 0.73
C HIS A 103 14.66 -8.05 0.91
N VAL A 104 13.57 -7.85 0.18
CA VAL A 104 12.37 -8.69 0.24
C VAL A 104 12.56 -9.85 -0.73
N GLU A 105 12.77 -11.03 -0.18
CA GLU A 105 12.99 -12.27 -0.92
C GLU A 105 11.69 -13.02 -1.21
N ASN A 106 11.75 -14.03 -2.09
CA ASN A 106 10.67 -14.97 -2.39
C ASN A 106 9.38 -14.33 -2.98
N ILE A 107 9.52 -13.17 -3.61
CA ILE A 107 8.44 -12.52 -4.36
C ILE A 107 7.98 -13.44 -5.49
N GLY A 108 6.70 -13.81 -5.47
CA GLY A 108 6.10 -14.71 -6.45
C GLY A 108 6.53 -16.18 -6.37
N ALA A 109 7.35 -16.56 -5.40
CA ALA A 109 7.80 -17.93 -5.23
C ALA A 109 6.63 -18.89 -4.92
N PRO A 110 6.63 -20.14 -5.42
CA PRO A 110 5.57 -21.09 -5.09
C PRO A 110 5.47 -21.35 -3.58
N GLY A 111 4.24 -21.30 -3.04
CA GLY A 111 3.97 -21.52 -1.61
C GLY A 111 4.24 -20.31 -0.70
N THR A 112 4.59 -19.15 -1.26
CA THR A 112 4.71 -17.88 -0.51
C THR A 112 3.54 -16.92 -0.74
N TRP A 113 2.50 -17.39 -1.43
CA TRP A 113 1.29 -16.63 -1.68
C TRP A 113 0.06 -17.53 -1.70
N TRP A 114 -1.12 -16.91 -1.54
CA TRP A 114 -2.41 -17.55 -1.78
C TRP A 114 -3.38 -16.54 -2.43
N ASP A 115 -4.53 -17.00 -2.92
CA ASP A 115 -5.57 -16.13 -3.44
C ASP A 115 -6.76 -16.09 -2.46
N ILE A 116 -7.25 -14.89 -2.14
CA ILE A 116 -8.47 -14.67 -1.36
C ILE A 116 -9.50 -13.92 -2.19
N ASP A 117 -10.78 -14.16 -1.91
CA ASP A 117 -11.87 -13.40 -2.50
C ASP A 117 -12.16 -12.16 -1.63
N ILE A 118 -12.17 -10.99 -2.27
CA ILE A 118 -12.62 -9.73 -1.66
C ILE A 118 -13.78 -9.16 -2.49
N ALA A 119 -14.69 -8.46 -1.82
CA ALA A 119 -15.83 -7.83 -2.49
C ALA A 119 -16.13 -6.46 -1.88
N PRO A 120 -16.60 -5.49 -2.69
CA PRO A 120 -17.13 -4.24 -2.16
C PRO A 120 -18.35 -4.53 -1.28
N ALA A 121 -18.58 -3.68 -0.28
CA ALA A 121 -19.80 -3.79 0.51
C ALA A 121 -21.01 -3.37 -0.34
N LYS A 122 -22.14 -4.09 -0.19
CA LYS A 122 -23.30 -3.97 -1.08
C LYS A 122 -24.07 -2.65 -0.98
N THR A 123 -23.93 -1.90 0.11
CA THR A 123 -25.01 -1.01 0.57
C THR A 123 -24.62 0.40 0.98
N ASP A 124 -23.37 0.86 0.83
CA ASP A 124 -22.97 2.10 1.53
C ASP A 124 -22.14 3.10 0.71
N THR A 125 -22.56 4.36 0.74
CA THR A 125 -21.91 5.50 0.07
C THR A 125 -20.78 6.11 0.90
N ASN A 126 -20.67 5.75 2.18
CA ASN A 126 -19.74 6.40 3.14
C ASN A 126 -18.50 5.56 3.47
N ILE A 127 -18.16 4.59 2.62
CA ILE A 127 -16.96 3.77 2.76
C ILE A 127 -15.75 4.61 2.40
N THR A 128 -14.78 4.64 3.30
CA THR A 128 -13.50 5.30 3.06
C THR A 128 -12.45 4.33 2.57
N ARG A 129 -12.40 3.12 3.16
CA ARG A 129 -11.33 2.17 2.87
C ARG A 129 -11.74 0.73 3.14
N TYR A 130 -11.14 -0.17 2.37
CA TYR A 130 -11.07 -1.59 2.66
C TYR A 130 -9.63 -1.94 3.04
N TYR A 131 -9.43 -2.70 4.10
CA TYR A 131 -8.11 -3.22 4.49
C TYR A 131 -8.13 -4.74 4.42
N VAL A 132 -7.09 -5.30 3.82
CA VAL A 132 -6.83 -6.74 3.84
C VAL A 132 -5.71 -6.99 4.83
N VAL A 133 -6.03 -7.74 5.87
CA VAL A 133 -5.17 -7.98 7.03
C VAL A 133 -4.78 -9.45 7.05
N VAL A 134 -3.49 -9.69 7.27
CA VAL A 134 -2.95 -11.03 7.53
C VAL A 134 -2.74 -11.17 9.02
N ASP A 135 -3.28 -12.23 9.61
CA ASP A 135 -3.07 -12.64 11.00
C ASP A 135 -2.22 -13.92 11.02
N THR A 136 -1.18 -13.91 11.85
CA THR A 136 -0.18 -14.99 11.95
C THR A 136 -0.46 -15.96 13.09
N ARG A 137 -1.49 -15.72 13.90
CA ARG A 137 -1.89 -16.61 15.00
C ARG A 137 -2.60 -17.85 14.48
N ASP A 138 -2.39 -18.97 15.16
CA ASP A 138 -3.18 -20.19 15.03
C ASP A 138 -3.53 -20.71 16.44
N PRO A 139 -4.80 -20.65 16.88
CA PRO A 139 -5.99 -20.14 16.18
C PRO A 139 -5.99 -18.61 16.04
N PRO A 140 -6.78 -18.04 15.10
CA PRO A 140 -6.93 -16.59 14.99
C PRO A 140 -7.56 -15.99 16.25
N GLY A 141 -7.06 -14.82 16.66
CA GLY A 141 -7.54 -14.08 17.84
C GLY A 141 -8.24 -12.78 17.47
N ASP A 142 -8.64 -11.98 18.45
CA ASP A 142 -9.16 -10.64 18.16
C ASP A 142 -8.07 -9.68 17.69
N THR A 143 -8.47 -8.81 16.78
CA THR A 143 -7.64 -7.89 16.00
C THR A 143 -8.13 -6.47 16.30
N ASN A 144 -7.23 -5.61 16.76
CA ASN A 144 -7.57 -4.23 17.07
C ASN A 144 -7.44 -3.39 15.79
N TRP A 145 -8.57 -2.98 15.22
CA TRP A 145 -8.58 -2.26 13.95
C TRP A 145 -7.87 -0.89 14.03
N THR A 146 -7.79 -0.28 15.22
CA THR A 146 -7.10 1.02 15.41
C THR A 146 -5.57 0.89 15.36
N GLU A 147 -5.05 -0.32 15.56
CA GLU A 147 -3.61 -0.62 15.55
C GLU A 147 -3.12 -1.16 14.21
N LEU A 148 -4.01 -1.26 13.20
CA LEU A 148 -3.66 -1.74 11.87
C LEU A 148 -2.51 -0.92 11.27
N THR A 149 -1.48 -1.63 10.85
CA THR A 149 -0.22 -1.05 10.37
C THR A 149 0.48 -2.01 9.41
N ASP A 150 1.55 -1.58 8.77
CA ASP A 150 2.35 -2.41 7.88
C ASP A 150 3.12 -3.50 8.65
N LYS A 151 3.62 -4.52 7.94
CA LYS A 151 4.32 -5.67 8.55
C LYS A 151 5.56 -5.28 9.36
N VAL A 152 6.35 -4.31 8.88
CA VAL A 152 7.59 -3.90 9.57
C VAL A 152 7.26 -3.24 10.89
N THR A 153 6.27 -2.35 10.89
CA THR A 153 5.80 -1.69 12.12
C THR A 153 5.12 -2.69 13.07
N ALA A 154 4.28 -3.59 12.56
CA ALA A 154 3.64 -4.64 13.36
C ALA A 154 4.68 -5.54 14.05
N ASN A 155 5.71 -5.99 13.32
CA ASN A 155 6.79 -6.80 13.87
C ASN A 155 7.55 -6.06 14.99
N LYS A 156 7.86 -4.77 14.80
CA LYS A 156 8.50 -3.94 15.83
C LYS A 156 7.65 -3.84 17.10
N ARG A 157 6.33 -3.77 16.94
CA ARG A 157 5.35 -3.71 18.05
C ARG A 157 5.00 -5.09 18.62
N LYS A 158 5.51 -6.18 18.03
CA LYS A 158 5.14 -7.56 18.34
C LYS A 158 3.63 -7.82 18.18
N THR A 159 3.01 -7.10 17.25
CA THR A 159 1.60 -7.31 16.87
C THR A 159 1.52 -8.46 15.86
N PRO A 160 0.70 -9.49 16.10
CA PRO A 160 0.71 -10.70 15.28
C PRO A 160 -0.15 -10.60 14.00
N TYR A 161 -0.58 -9.40 13.64
CA TYR A 161 -1.36 -9.11 12.43
C TYR A 161 -0.89 -7.81 11.79
N TYR A 162 -1.04 -7.70 10.48
CA TYR A 162 -0.61 -6.53 9.71
C TYR A 162 -1.45 -6.37 8.44
N VAL A 163 -1.48 -5.16 7.91
CA VAL A 163 -2.14 -4.85 6.64
C VAL A 163 -1.24 -5.28 5.49
N ALA A 164 -1.76 -6.13 4.62
CA ALA A 164 -1.09 -6.59 3.40
C ALA A 164 -1.51 -5.80 2.16
N GLY A 165 -2.68 -5.13 2.20
CA GLY A 165 -3.16 -4.28 1.13
C GLY A 165 -4.35 -3.44 1.57
N SER A 166 -4.61 -2.35 0.85
CA SER A 166 -5.81 -1.56 1.05
C SER A 166 -6.41 -1.03 -0.25
N TYR A 167 -7.72 -0.86 -0.26
CA TYR A 167 -8.49 -0.47 -1.44
C TYR A 167 -9.45 0.68 -1.10
N SER A 168 -9.69 1.53 -2.09
CA SER A 168 -10.74 2.54 -2.06
C SER A 168 -11.97 2.04 -2.82
N ILE A 169 -13.07 2.79 -2.74
CA ILE A 169 -14.26 2.53 -3.56
C ILE A 169 -14.00 2.63 -5.07
N LYS A 170 -12.90 3.28 -5.48
CA LYS A 170 -12.49 3.39 -6.89
C LYS A 170 -11.67 2.18 -7.37
N THR A 171 -10.93 1.54 -6.46
CA THR A 171 -10.07 0.39 -6.79
C THR A 171 -10.74 -0.96 -6.53
N LEU A 172 -11.66 -1.04 -5.58
CA LEU A 172 -12.50 -2.23 -5.33
C LEU A 172 -13.95 -1.95 -5.78
N THR A 173 -14.20 -2.03 -7.09
CA THR A 173 -15.53 -1.75 -7.69
C THR A 173 -16.40 -2.98 -7.88
N LYS A 174 -15.80 -4.17 -7.90
CA LYS A 174 -16.47 -5.46 -8.07
C LYS A 174 -15.74 -6.56 -7.29
N PRO A 175 -16.40 -7.68 -7.00
CA PRO A 175 -15.71 -8.84 -6.43
C PRO A 175 -14.50 -9.26 -7.26
N MET A 176 -13.39 -9.52 -6.59
CA MET A 176 -12.13 -9.91 -7.24
C MET A 176 -11.29 -10.82 -6.34
N LYS A 177 -10.37 -11.55 -6.98
CA LYS A 177 -9.32 -12.29 -6.29
C LYS A 177 -8.13 -11.40 -6.03
N VAL A 178 -7.62 -11.47 -4.81
CA VAL A 178 -6.38 -10.80 -4.40
C VAL A 178 -5.39 -11.86 -3.98
N ARG A 179 -4.20 -11.79 -4.55
CA ARG A 179 -3.11 -12.67 -4.20
C ARG A 179 -2.37 -12.09 -3.01
N LEU A 180 -2.49 -12.66 -1.83
CA LEU A 180 -1.70 -12.25 -0.67
C LEU A 180 -0.32 -12.92 -0.72
N GLY A 181 0.73 -12.15 -0.46
CA GLY A 181 2.13 -12.59 -0.50
C GLY A 181 2.86 -12.44 -1.82
N ASP A 182 2.30 -11.75 -2.82
CA ASP A 182 2.93 -11.64 -4.14
C ASP A 182 3.95 -10.51 -4.29
N GLY A 183 4.23 -9.74 -3.23
CA GLY A 183 5.16 -8.62 -3.26
C GLY A 183 4.65 -7.37 -3.97
N THR A 184 3.38 -7.31 -4.38
CA THR A 184 2.79 -6.10 -4.94
C THR A 184 2.57 -5.02 -3.87
N VAL A 185 2.48 -3.76 -4.31
CA VAL A 185 2.16 -2.63 -3.42
C VAL A 185 0.71 -2.23 -3.65
N ILE A 186 -0.13 -2.38 -2.62
CA ILE A 186 -1.58 -2.20 -2.72
C ILE A 186 -2.02 -1.15 -1.69
N GLY A 187 -2.41 0.02 -2.19
CA GLY A 187 -2.82 1.15 -1.38
C GLY A 187 -1.79 1.55 -0.32
N GLY A 188 -0.51 1.59 -0.72
CA GLY A 188 0.60 2.01 0.13
C GLY A 188 1.20 0.92 1.02
N TYR A 189 0.62 -0.28 1.06
CA TYR A 189 1.15 -1.42 1.81
C TYR A 189 1.88 -2.38 0.88
N LEU A 190 3.07 -2.81 1.30
CA LEU A 190 3.77 -3.90 0.62
C LEU A 190 3.17 -5.24 1.04
N ASN A 191 2.69 -6.00 0.06
CA ASN A 191 2.12 -7.33 0.23
C ASN A 191 3.23 -8.38 0.37
N TYR A 192 3.89 -8.40 1.54
CA TYR A 192 5.06 -9.24 1.78
C TYR A 192 4.80 -10.73 1.54
N PRO A 193 5.74 -11.45 0.89
CA PRO A 193 5.70 -12.90 0.78
C PRO A 193 5.44 -13.59 2.12
N LEU A 194 4.56 -14.59 2.06
CA LEU A 194 4.23 -15.46 3.17
C LEU A 194 5.33 -16.50 3.34
N VAL A 195 5.47 -17.01 4.57
CA VAL A 195 6.48 -18.01 4.89
C VAL A 195 5.87 -19.40 4.68
N LYS A 196 6.53 -20.21 3.85
CA LYS A 196 6.09 -21.58 3.59
C LYS A 196 6.02 -22.39 4.88
N GLY A 197 4.96 -23.18 5.05
CA GLY A 197 4.72 -24.01 6.23
C GLY A 197 4.11 -23.25 7.42
N ASN A 198 4.05 -21.91 7.37
CA ASN A 198 3.30 -21.15 8.36
C ASN A 198 1.81 -21.14 8.02
N LYS A 199 1.00 -21.14 9.07
CA LYS A 199 -0.43 -20.92 8.96
C LYS A 199 -0.73 -19.43 9.04
N TYR A 200 -1.66 -19.00 8.22
CA TYR A 200 -2.13 -17.63 8.21
C TYR A 200 -3.65 -17.62 8.29
N ASN A 201 -4.19 -16.52 8.78
CA ASN A 201 -5.58 -16.17 8.69
C ASN A 201 -5.67 -14.82 7.98
N TYR A 202 -6.82 -14.50 7.42
CA TYR A 202 -7.04 -13.19 6.83
C TYR A 202 -8.35 -12.57 7.32
N GLU A 203 -8.32 -11.25 7.40
CA GLU A 203 -9.48 -10.45 7.72
C GLU A 203 -9.64 -9.34 6.68
N ILE A 204 -10.88 -9.08 6.31
CA ILE A 204 -11.23 -7.94 5.48
C ILE A 204 -11.99 -6.97 6.36
N TYR A 205 -11.42 -5.78 6.51
CA TYR A 205 -12.05 -4.68 7.21
C TYR A 205 -12.62 -3.70 6.21
N THR A 206 -13.88 -3.32 6.39
CA THR A 206 -14.49 -2.19 5.70
C THR A 206 -14.61 -1.05 6.70
N LYS A 207 -14.05 0.12 6.37
CA LYS A 207 -14.08 1.33 7.21
C LYS A 207 -15.05 2.35 6.63
N TRP A 208 -16.00 2.81 7.45
CA TRP A 208 -16.92 3.89 7.13
C TRP A 208 -16.58 5.15 7.92
N LEU A 209 -17.01 6.30 7.43
CA LEU A 209 -17.14 7.52 8.23
C LEU A 209 -18.63 7.79 8.45
N LEU A 210 -19.12 7.67 9.68
CA LEU A 210 -20.47 8.13 10.03
C LEU A 210 -20.41 9.58 10.47
N ASN A 211 -21.16 10.45 9.78
CA ASN A 211 -21.35 11.86 10.11
C ASN A 211 -20.05 12.66 10.35
N GLY A 212 -18.93 12.24 9.76
CA GLY A 212 -17.65 12.92 9.86
C GLY A 212 -16.86 12.74 11.16
N GLU A 213 -17.38 11.99 12.15
CA GLU A 213 -16.78 11.99 13.50
C GLU A 213 -16.31 10.61 14.00
N GLN A 214 -17.05 9.52 13.74
CA GLN A 214 -16.67 8.20 14.25
C GLN A 214 -16.60 7.15 13.14
N PRO A 215 -15.44 6.49 12.96
CA PRO A 215 -15.34 5.40 12.01
C PRO A 215 -16.02 4.14 12.56
N VAL A 216 -16.88 3.54 11.74
CA VAL A 216 -17.40 2.19 11.99
C VAL A 216 -16.60 1.22 11.16
N VAL A 217 -16.44 0.00 11.66
CA VAL A 217 -15.68 -1.05 10.98
C VAL A 217 -16.44 -2.37 11.03
N ALA A 218 -16.52 -3.05 9.88
CA ALA A 218 -17.06 -4.40 9.78
C ALA A 218 -15.94 -5.32 9.36
N ARG A 219 -16.00 -6.55 9.87
CA ARG A 219 -14.95 -7.54 9.76
C ARG A 219 -15.54 -8.81 9.15
N ILE A 220 -14.90 -9.30 8.10
CA ILE A 220 -15.14 -10.64 7.53
C ILE A 220 -13.86 -11.45 7.72
N ARG A 221 -13.98 -12.71 8.15
CA ARG A 221 -12.85 -13.62 8.47
C ARG A 221 -12.83 -14.85 7.56
N GLY A 222 -11.63 -15.31 7.22
CA GLY A 222 -11.38 -16.61 6.59
C GLY A 222 -10.00 -17.18 7.00
N TRP A 223 -9.76 -18.47 6.72
CA TRP A 223 -8.53 -19.18 7.07
C TRP A 223 -8.02 -20.06 5.92
N TRP A 224 -6.70 -20.33 5.89
CA TRP A 224 -6.09 -21.29 4.95
C TRP A 224 -4.78 -21.89 5.49
N LEU A 225 -4.34 -23.01 4.90
CA LEU A 225 -3.10 -23.73 5.21
C LEU A 225 -2.15 -23.67 4.01
N LEU A 226 -0.96 -23.06 4.17
CA LEU A 226 0.09 -23.11 3.13
C LEU A 226 0.85 -24.44 3.23
N PHE A 227 0.83 -25.22 2.15
CA PHE A 227 1.57 -26.48 2.00
C PHE A 227 2.92 -26.27 1.29
#